data_AF-A0A7J6QC95-F1
#
_entry.id   AF-A0A7J6QC95-F1
#
_cell.length_a   1.000
_cell.length_b   1.000
_cell.length_c   1.000
_cell.angle_alpha   90.00
_cell.angle_beta   90.00
_cell.angle_gamma   90.00
#
_symmetry.space_group_name_H-M   'P 1'
#
loop_
_entity.id
_entity.type
_entity.pdbx_description
1 polymer ?
#
loop_
_entity_poly.entity_id
_entity_poly.type
_entity_poly.pdbx_seq_one_letter_code
_entity_poly.pdbx_strand_id
1 'polypeptide(L)'
;IRQSDIPDILGPETFESPVELARRRAKLHAQGRQVGVALGLAVTAAGGDVLEIESTITSSSVPSDRTSGSGKVAITGQLGKVMQESVSAAIAQLKARVNAVQDRAMNEVISSPIESIFRSIDPKLLTSADVHVHFPAGAVPKDGPS
;
A
#
# COMPACT_ATOMS: atom_id res chain seq x y z
N ILE A 1 -16.78 -15.25 -40.40
CA ILE A 1 -17.23 -14.72 -39.09
C ILE A 1 -16.56 -13.36 -38.95
N ARG A 2 -17.33 -12.28 -38.82
CA ARG A 2 -16.77 -10.94 -38.58
C ARG A 2 -16.53 -10.79 -37.08
N GLN A 3 -15.59 -9.93 -36.70
CA GLN A 3 -15.25 -9.71 -35.29
C GLN A 3 -16.45 -9.24 -34.45
N SER A 4 -17.42 -8.56 -35.08
CA SER A 4 -18.70 -8.15 -34.47
C SER A 4 -19.60 -9.32 -34.09
N ASP A 5 -19.45 -10.48 -34.73
CA ASP A 5 -20.33 -11.63 -34.57
C ASP A 5 -19.87 -12.53 -33.39
N ILE A 6 -18.72 -12.23 -32.79
CA ILE A 6 -18.10 -13.04 -31.73
C ILE A 6 -18.92 -13.08 -30.42
N PRO A 7 -19.46 -11.97 -29.89
CA PRO A 7 -20.22 -11.99 -28.62
C PRO A 7 -21.51 -12.80 -28.69
N ASP A 8 -22.15 -12.85 -29.86
CA ASP A 8 -23.39 -13.62 -30.07
C ASP A 8 -23.11 -15.13 -30.14
N ILE A 9 -21.90 -15.53 -30.55
CA ILE A 9 -21.50 -16.93 -30.73
C ILE A 9 -20.86 -17.49 -29.45
N LEU A 10 -19.99 -16.71 -28.80
CA LEU A 10 -19.23 -17.15 -27.63
C LEU A 10 -19.85 -16.70 -26.31
N GLY A 11 -20.88 -15.85 -26.36
CA GLY A 11 -21.44 -15.20 -25.19
C GLY A 11 -20.60 -13.98 -24.75
N PRO A 12 -21.04 -13.28 -23.69
CA PRO A 12 -20.30 -12.15 -23.14
C PRO A 12 -18.89 -12.58 -22.70
N GLU A 13 -17.92 -11.68 -22.87
CA GLU A 13 -16.54 -11.92 -22.40
C GLU A 13 -16.54 -12.29 -20.93
N THR A 14 -16.23 -13.56 -20.66
CA THR A 14 -16.26 -14.16 -19.32
C THR A 14 -14.90 -14.07 -18.64
N PHE A 15 -13.87 -13.61 -19.36
CA PHE A 15 -12.49 -13.57 -18.89
C PHE A 15 -11.86 -12.20 -19.23
N GLU A 16 -11.70 -11.33 -18.22
CA GLU A 16 -10.89 -10.13 -18.37
C GLU A 16 -9.42 -10.52 -18.42
N SER A 17 -8.65 -9.97 -19.38
CA SER A 17 -7.21 -10.16 -19.38
C SER A 17 -6.58 -9.52 -18.12
N PRO A 18 -5.45 -10.05 -17.60
CA PRO A 18 -4.76 -9.43 -16.46
C PRO A 18 -4.45 -7.95 -16.67
N VAL A 19 -4.19 -7.55 -17.91
CA VAL A 19 -3.93 -6.16 -18.30
C VAL A 19 -5.19 -5.29 -18.21
N GLU A 20 -6.35 -5.80 -18.61
CA GLU A 20 -7.63 -5.08 -18.49
C GLU A 20 -8.08 -4.96 -17.04
N LEU A 21 -7.91 -6.03 -16.26
CA LEU A 21 -8.17 -5.99 -14.82
C LEU A 21 -7.28 -4.95 -14.12
N ALA A 22 -5.99 -4.93 -14.46
CA ALA A 22 -5.04 -3.94 -13.94
C ALA A 22 -5.43 -2.49 -14.34
N ARG A 23 -5.82 -2.27 -15.60
CA ARG A 23 -6.30 -0.95 -16.07
C ARG A 23 -7.56 -0.51 -15.36
N ARG A 24 -8.51 -1.42 -15.15
CA ARG A 24 -9.77 -1.13 -14.45
C ARG A 24 -9.51 -0.82 -12.98
N ARG A 25 -8.66 -1.59 -12.30
CA ARG A 25 -8.19 -1.31 -10.93
C ARG A 25 -7.52 0.05 -10.83
N ALA A 26 -6.58 0.36 -11.74
CA ALA A 26 -5.93 1.66 -11.79
C ALA A 26 -6.95 2.81 -12.00
N LYS A 27 -7.95 2.62 -12.87
CA LYS A 27 -9.03 3.59 -13.09
C LYS A 27 -9.90 3.78 -11.85
N LEU A 28 -10.28 2.69 -11.16
CA LEU A 28 -11.06 2.74 -9.92
C LEU A 28 -10.28 3.42 -8.79
N HIS A 29 -8.99 3.12 -8.66
CA HIS A 29 -8.10 3.81 -7.71
C HIS A 29 -7.94 5.30 -8.02
N ALA A 30 -7.86 5.68 -9.30
CA ALA A 30 -7.84 7.08 -9.70
C ALA A 30 -9.17 7.80 -9.41
N GLN A 31 -10.27 7.07 -9.38
CA GLN A 31 -11.62 7.58 -9.09
C GLN A 31 -11.94 7.60 -7.58
N GLY A 32 -11.22 6.83 -6.76
CA GLY A 32 -11.38 6.81 -5.30
C GLY A 32 -10.07 6.44 -4.60
N ARG A 33 -9.31 7.44 -4.13
CA ARG A 33 -8.16 7.21 -3.23
C ARG A 33 -8.64 6.53 -1.96
N GLN A 34 -8.29 5.25 -1.78
CA GLN A 34 -8.52 4.53 -0.53
C GLN A 34 -7.37 4.77 0.43
N VAL A 35 -7.69 5.14 1.67
CA VAL A 35 -6.69 5.27 2.74
C VAL A 35 -6.15 3.89 3.07
N GLY A 36 -4.83 3.76 3.15
CA GLY A 36 -4.16 2.51 3.49
C GLY A 36 -3.89 1.60 2.29
N VAL A 37 -4.29 1.96 1.06
CA VAL A 37 -3.98 1.17 -0.14
C VAL A 37 -3.06 1.95 -1.08
N ALA A 38 -2.00 1.30 -1.55
CA ALA A 38 -1.05 1.83 -2.52
C ALA A 38 -0.89 0.89 -3.71
N LEU A 39 -0.81 1.44 -4.92
CA LEU A 39 -0.50 0.65 -6.12
C LEU A 39 1.01 0.46 -6.24
N GLY A 40 1.43 -0.79 -6.38
CA GLY A 40 2.81 -1.20 -6.68
C GLY A 40 2.89 -1.91 -8.02
N LEU A 41 4.08 -1.88 -8.62
CA LEU A 41 4.41 -2.69 -9.79
C LEU A 41 5.36 -3.80 -9.34
N ALA A 42 5.08 -5.03 -9.71
CA ALA A 42 5.93 -6.17 -9.41
C ALA A 42 6.36 -6.86 -10.70
N VAL A 43 7.56 -7.44 -10.69
CA VAL A 43 8.01 -8.35 -11.74
C VAL A 43 7.94 -9.77 -11.19
N THR A 44 7.22 -10.63 -11.91
CA THR A 44 7.09 -12.06 -11.61
C THR A 44 7.72 -12.87 -12.74
N ALA A 45 7.86 -14.18 -12.54
CA ALA A 45 8.34 -15.10 -13.58
C ALA A 45 7.46 -15.09 -14.85
N ALA A 46 6.18 -14.74 -14.74
CA ALA A 46 5.25 -14.64 -15.85
C ALA A 46 5.20 -13.24 -16.51
N GLY A 47 5.96 -12.27 -16.01
CA GLY A 47 5.96 -10.89 -16.47
C GLY A 47 5.60 -9.88 -15.36
N GLY A 48 5.29 -8.64 -15.78
CA GLY A 48 4.90 -7.57 -14.87
C GLY A 48 3.46 -7.71 -14.36
N ASP A 49 3.22 -7.39 -13.09
CA ASP A 49 1.92 -7.42 -12.43
C ASP A 49 1.69 -6.12 -11.62
N VAL A 50 0.42 -5.76 -11.43
CA VAL A 50 0.00 -4.58 -10.64
C VAL A 50 -0.59 -5.07 -9.33
N LEU A 51 -0.05 -4.56 -8.22
CA LEU A 51 -0.42 -4.96 -6.87
C LEU A 51 -1.08 -3.81 -6.12
N GLU A 52 -2.13 -4.14 -5.38
CA GLU A 52 -2.76 -3.24 -4.40
C GLU A 52 -2.19 -3.61 -3.03
N ILE A 53 -1.18 -2.89 -2.57
CA ILE A 53 -0.56 -3.10 -1.26
C ILE A 53 -1.46 -2.44 -0.22
N GLU A 54 -1.92 -3.23 0.74
CA GLU A 54 -2.85 -2.78 1.78
C GLU A 54 -2.12 -2.62 3.11
N SER A 55 -2.53 -1.62 3.90
CA SER A 55 -1.99 -1.32 5.21
C SER A 55 -3.09 -0.90 6.16
N THR A 56 -3.09 -1.44 7.37
CA THR A 56 -4.06 -1.11 8.41
C THR A 56 -3.41 -1.06 9.78
N ILE A 57 -3.96 -0.23 10.67
CA ILE A 57 -3.60 -0.19 12.08
C ILE A 57 -4.46 -1.21 12.81
N THR A 58 -3.84 -2.16 13.51
CA THR A 58 -4.51 -3.28 14.18
C THR A 58 -4.61 -3.14 15.69
N SER A 59 -3.91 -2.18 16.30
CA SER A 59 -3.83 -2.05 17.77
C SER A 59 -5.16 -1.66 18.44
N SER A 60 -5.99 -0.82 17.82
CA SER A 60 -7.35 -0.51 18.31
C SER A 60 -8.18 0.24 17.25
N SER A 61 -9.48 -0.05 17.17
CA SER A 61 -10.41 0.72 16.32
C SER A 61 -10.75 2.10 16.90
N VAL A 62 -10.54 2.28 18.21
CA VAL A 62 -10.82 3.54 18.92
C VAL A 62 -9.65 4.51 18.72
N PRO A 63 -9.88 5.75 18.22
CA PRO A 63 -8.80 6.70 17.93
C PRO A 63 -7.87 7.01 19.11
N SER A 64 -8.40 7.08 20.32
CA SER A 64 -7.65 7.37 21.55
C SER A 64 -6.76 6.23 22.03
N ASP A 65 -6.93 5.02 21.49
CA ASP A 65 -6.31 3.79 21.96
C ASP A 65 -5.38 3.16 20.90
N ARG A 66 -5.23 3.82 19.75
CA ARG A 66 -4.30 3.39 18.68
C ARG A 66 -2.84 3.36 19.15
N THR A 67 -2.52 4.10 20.21
CA THR A 67 -1.18 4.17 20.82
C THR A 67 -0.95 3.14 21.93
N SER A 68 -1.88 2.21 22.16
CA SER A 68 -1.78 1.20 23.23
C SER A 68 -1.28 -0.15 22.72
N GLY A 69 -0.87 -0.23 21.46
CA GLY A 69 -0.34 -1.46 20.87
C GLY A 69 1.12 -1.72 21.24
N SER A 70 1.67 -2.79 20.64
CA SER A 70 3.05 -3.21 20.87
C SER A 70 4.07 -2.65 19.87
N GLY A 71 3.64 -1.84 18.91
CA GLY A 71 4.49 -1.32 17.84
C GLY A 71 4.92 -2.36 16.81
N LYS A 72 4.25 -3.52 16.75
CA LYS A 72 4.62 -4.63 15.86
C LYS A 72 4.16 -4.38 14.44
N VAL A 73 4.96 -4.85 13.49
CA VAL A 73 4.62 -4.84 12.07
C VAL A 73 4.41 -6.27 11.62
N ALA A 74 3.17 -6.61 11.28
CA ALA A 74 2.82 -7.87 10.66
C ALA A 74 2.85 -7.71 9.13
N ILE A 75 3.45 -8.67 8.44
CA ILE A 75 3.58 -8.66 6.97
C ILE A 75 3.01 -9.97 6.43
N THR A 76 2.07 -9.90 5.49
CA THR A 76 1.47 -11.07 4.83
C THR A 76 1.49 -10.91 3.30
N GLY A 77 1.32 -12.03 2.57
CA GLY A 77 1.37 -12.02 1.10
C GLY A 77 2.50 -12.80 0.45
N GLN A 78 3.12 -13.74 1.18
CA GLN A 78 4.22 -14.59 0.70
C GLN A 78 5.43 -13.79 0.16
N LEU A 79 5.85 -12.80 0.94
CA LEU A 79 7.03 -11.99 0.62
C LEU A 79 8.32 -12.70 0.98
N GLY A 80 9.32 -12.59 0.11
CA GLY A 80 10.70 -12.97 0.41
C GLY A 80 11.38 -12.00 1.37
N LYS A 81 12.63 -12.31 1.75
CA LYS A 81 13.36 -11.56 2.78
C LYS A 81 13.69 -10.13 2.33
N VAL A 82 14.03 -9.93 1.06
CA VAL A 82 14.41 -8.61 0.54
C VAL A 82 13.22 -7.66 0.61
N MET A 83 12.02 -8.15 0.27
CA MET A 83 10.82 -7.33 0.36
C MET A 83 10.42 -7.04 1.81
N GLN A 84 10.60 -7.98 2.74
CA GLN A 84 10.38 -7.75 4.18
C GLN A 84 11.34 -6.68 4.75
N GLU A 85 12.60 -6.67 4.31
CA GLU A 85 13.57 -5.62 4.63
C GLU A 85 13.15 -4.27 4.04
N SER A 86 12.62 -4.26 2.80
CA SER A 86 12.09 -3.04 2.16
C SER A 86 10.94 -2.43 2.98
N VAL A 87 9.98 -3.23 3.44
CA VAL A 87 8.91 -2.77 4.33
C VAL A 87 9.48 -2.18 5.63
N SER A 88 10.48 -2.85 6.22
CA SER A 88 11.13 -2.38 7.44
C SER A 88 11.85 -1.04 7.25
N ALA A 89 12.55 -0.88 6.11
CA ALA A 89 13.21 0.36 5.73
C ALA A 89 12.22 1.50 5.47
N ALA A 90 11.09 1.21 4.81
CA ALA A 90 10.04 2.20 4.58
C ALA A 90 9.46 2.74 5.90
N ILE A 91 9.22 1.85 6.87
CA ILE A 91 8.72 2.24 8.21
C ILE A 91 9.78 3.04 8.98
N ALA A 92 11.05 2.66 8.91
CA ALA A 92 12.14 3.41 9.53
C ALA A 92 12.24 4.82 8.94
N GLN A 93 12.13 4.96 7.61
CA GLN A 93 12.16 6.26 6.94
C GLN A 93 10.94 7.12 7.29
N LEU A 94 9.75 6.52 7.41
CA LEU A 94 8.55 7.23 7.88
C LEU A 94 8.76 7.80 9.29
N LYS A 95 9.26 6.99 10.22
CA LYS A 95 9.60 7.40 11.59
C LYS A 95 10.61 8.55 11.60
N ALA A 96 11.69 8.42 10.84
CA ALA A 96 12.73 9.44 10.76
C ALA A 96 12.19 10.78 10.24
N ARG A 97 11.35 10.75 9.19
CA ARG A 97 10.75 11.97 8.63
C ARG A 97 9.76 12.63 9.57
N VAL A 98 8.90 11.86 10.25
CA VAL A 98 7.93 12.41 11.21
C VAL A 98 8.64 13.06 12.38
N ASN A 99 9.64 12.39 12.96
CA ASN A 99 10.44 12.95 14.05
C ASN A 99 11.18 14.22 13.61
N ALA A 100 11.82 14.20 12.43
CA ALA A 100 12.55 15.36 11.91
C ALA A 100 11.64 16.57 11.68
N VAL A 101 10.38 16.37 11.26
CA VAL A 101 9.40 17.46 11.08
C VAL A 101 8.87 17.95 12.43
N GLN A 102 8.78 17.09 13.44
CA GLN A 102 8.34 17.43 14.79
C GLN A 102 9.39 18.21 15.58
N ASP A 103 10.68 17.91 15.38
CA ASP A 103 11.81 18.59 16.02
C ASP A 103 12.03 20.01 15.47
N ARG A 104 11.56 20.29 14.24
CA ARG A 104 11.59 21.65 13.67
C ARG A 104 10.67 22.57 14.45
N ALA A 105 11.11 23.80 14.68
CA ALA A 105 10.39 24.76 15.50
C ALA A 105 8.94 24.95 14.99
N MET A 106 7.98 24.90 15.92
CA MET A 106 6.55 25.08 15.64
C MET A 106 6.22 26.39 14.90
N ASN A 107 7.08 27.41 14.99
CA ASN A 107 6.95 28.71 14.34
C ASN A 107 7.49 28.77 12.89
N GLU A 108 8.07 27.70 12.38
CA GLU A 108 8.54 27.66 11.00
C GLU A 108 7.36 27.48 10.05
N VAL A 109 7.26 28.36 9.05
CA VAL A 109 6.20 28.29 8.03
C VAL A 109 6.42 27.03 7.21
N ILE A 110 5.50 26.07 7.33
CA ILE A 110 5.51 24.85 6.52
C ILE A 110 5.06 25.22 5.10
N SER A 111 6.01 25.30 4.19
CA SER A 111 5.74 25.64 2.78
C SER A 111 5.23 24.44 1.96
N SER A 112 5.40 23.21 2.46
CA SER A 112 5.06 21.98 1.72
C SER A 112 3.79 21.31 2.25
N PRO A 113 2.77 21.05 1.40
CA PRO A 113 1.57 20.30 1.78
C PRO A 113 1.85 18.88 2.30
N ILE A 114 2.99 18.29 1.93
CA ILE A 114 3.39 16.96 2.40
C ILE A 114 3.92 17.04 3.84
N GLU A 115 4.62 18.12 4.17
CA GLU A 115 5.20 18.32 5.49
C GLU A 115 4.13 18.65 6.54
N SER A 116 3.04 19.30 6.15
CA SER A 116 1.88 19.50 7.05
C SER A 116 1.20 18.17 7.40
N ILE A 117 1.15 17.21 6.47
CA ILE A 117 0.70 15.84 6.75
C ILE A 117 1.62 15.19 7.77
N PHE A 118 2.94 15.22 7.55
CA PHE A 118 3.88 14.61 8.51
C PHE A 118 3.81 15.23 9.91
N ARG A 119 3.64 16.56 10.01
CA ARG A 119 3.46 17.24 11.30
C ARG A 119 2.16 16.85 12.01
N SER A 120 1.13 16.49 11.25
CA SER A 120 -0.16 16.06 11.83
C SER A 120 -0.14 14.65 12.44
N ILE A 121 0.92 13.88 12.21
CA ILE A 121 1.06 12.51 12.72
C ILE A 121 1.68 12.56 14.12
N ASP A 122 0.98 12.05 15.13
CA ASP A 122 1.56 11.85 16.46
C ASP A 122 2.72 10.82 16.38
N PRO A 123 3.97 11.19 16.73
CA PRO A 123 5.09 10.26 16.71
C PRO A 123 4.86 8.99 17.53
N LYS A 124 4.06 9.07 18.61
CA LYS A 124 3.74 7.90 19.45
C LYS A 124 2.98 6.83 18.66
N LEU A 125 2.16 7.21 17.69
CA LEU A 125 1.46 6.24 16.84
C LEU A 125 2.46 5.35 16.10
N LEU A 126 3.60 5.88 15.65
CA LEU A 126 4.57 5.10 14.88
C LEU A 126 5.37 4.11 15.75
N THR A 127 5.47 4.36 17.06
CA THR A 127 6.21 3.48 17.98
C THR A 127 5.34 2.46 18.68
N SER A 128 4.04 2.73 18.83
CA SER A 128 3.13 1.91 19.62
C SER A 128 1.98 1.31 18.82
N ALA A 129 1.61 1.84 17.66
CA ALA A 129 0.57 1.20 16.86
C ALA A 129 1.08 -0.11 16.26
N ASP A 130 0.25 -1.15 16.35
CA ASP A 130 0.49 -2.37 15.59
C ASP A 130 -0.03 -2.15 14.16
N VAL A 131 0.79 -2.47 13.17
CA VAL A 131 0.50 -2.26 11.75
C VAL A 131 0.53 -3.58 11.02
N HIS A 132 -0.47 -3.85 10.18
CA HIS A 132 -0.48 -4.99 9.28
C HIS A 132 -0.39 -4.51 7.84
N VAL A 133 0.60 -5.03 7.11
CA VAL A 133 0.81 -4.78 5.68
C VAL A 133 0.56 -6.06 4.91
N HIS A 134 -0.37 -6.01 3.95
CA HIS A 134 -0.74 -7.14 3.12
C HIS A 134 -0.36 -6.90 1.66
N PHE A 135 0.30 -7.89 1.07
CA PHE A 135 0.64 -7.91 -0.35
C PHE A 135 -0.18 -9.02 -1.03
N PRO A 136 -1.33 -8.70 -1.65
CA PRO A 136 -2.18 -9.71 -2.25
C PRO A 136 -1.41 -10.51 -3.30
N ALA A 137 -1.57 -11.83 -3.24
CA ALA A 137 -0.90 -12.76 -4.14
C ALA A 137 -1.86 -13.85 -4.57
N GLY A 138 -1.97 -14.06 -5.88
CA GLY A 138 -2.36 -15.35 -6.43
C GLY A 138 -1.19 -16.33 -6.34
N ALA A 139 -0.84 -16.79 -5.14
CA ALA A 139 0.15 -17.84 -4.85
C ALA A 139 1.59 -17.72 -5.43
N VAL A 140 1.95 -16.62 -6.11
CA VAL A 140 3.30 -16.39 -6.66
C VAL A 140 4.15 -15.64 -5.62
N PRO A 141 5.27 -16.22 -5.15
CA PRO A 141 6.21 -15.54 -4.26
C PRO A 141 6.79 -14.29 -4.92
N LYS A 142 6.97 -13.22 -4.13
CA LYS A 142 7.54 -11.95 -4.60
C LYS A 142 8.75 -11.60 -3.76
N ASP A 143 9.87 -11.32 -4.41
CA ASP A 143 11.10 -10.92 -3.74
C ASP A 143 11.83 -9.90 -4.61
N GLY A 144 12.25 -8.79 -4.00
CA GLY A 144 12.84 -7.63 -4.66
C GLY A 144 12.55 -6.35 -3.88
N PRO A 145 13.43 -5.33 -3.91
CA PRO A 145 13.27 -4.11 -3.10
C PRO A 145 12.48 -2.99 -3.79
N SER A 146 12.09 -3.21 -5.06
CA SER A 146 11.51 -2.23 -5.98
C SER A 146 10.15 -1.69 -5.55
#